data_AF-A0A955TD45-F1
#
_entry.id   AF-A0A955TD45-F1
#
_cell.length_a   1.000
_cell.length_b   1.000
_cell.length_c   1.000
_cell.angle_alpha   90.00
_cell.angle_beta   90.00
_cell.angle_gamma   90.00
#
_symmetry.space_group_name_H-M   'P 1'
#
loop_
_entity.id
_entity.type
_entity.pdbx_description
1 polymer ?
#
loop_
_entity_poly.entity_id
_entity_poly.type
_entity_poly.pdbx_seq_one_letter_code
_entity_poly.pdbx_strand_id
1 'polypeptide(L)' 'YNAGTGEFVDMVEAGVIDPTKVARCALQNAASVAGLMLTTEVMVTEIPEAKAEGAGMPGGHDHGMGGMGGMGGF' A
#
# COMPACT_ATOMS: atom_id res chain seq x y z
N TYR A 1 2.21 -23.93 -24.68
CA TYR A 1 1.05 -23.14 -25.15
C TYR A 1 1.54 -21.74 -25.39
N ASN A 2 1.57 -21.28 -26.63
CA ASN A 2 1.90 -19.91 -26.99
C ASN A 2 0.64 -19.07 -26.88
N ALA A 3 0.59 -18.17 -25.91
CA ALA A 3 -0.59 -17.34 -25.67
C ALA A 3 -0.88 -16.31 -26.79
N GLY A 4 0.11 -15.96 -27.61
CA GLY A 4 -0.07 -15.04 -28.75
C GLY A 4 -0.77 -15.67 -29.95
N THR A 5 -0.62 -16.99 -30.15
CA THR A 5 -1.24 -17.73 -31.26
C THR A 5 -2.34 -18.69 -30.82
N GLY A 6 -2.38 -19.06 -29.54
CA GLY A 6 -3.35 -20.02 -29.00
C GLY A 6 -2.99 -21.49 -29.26
N GLU A 7 -1.77 -21.76 -29.73
CA GLU A 7 -1.36 -23.11 -30.14
C GLU A 7 -0.37 -23.76 -29.16
N PHE A 8 -0.32 -25.09 -29.16
CA PHE A 8 0.68 -25.84 -28.43
C PHE A 8 1.92 -26.01 -29.31
N VAL A 9 3.03 -25.41 -28.86
CA VAL A 9 4.33 -25.41 -29.55
C VAL A 9 5.45 -25.75 -28.56
N ASP A 10 6.62 -26.11 -29.08
CA ASP A 10 7.86 -26.10 -28.30
C ASP A 10 8.26 -24.64 -28.02
N MET A 11 8.36 -24.28 -26.73
CA MET A 11 8.57 -22.89 -26.32
C MET A 11 10.04 -22.45 -26.51
N VAL A 12 10.99 -23.40 -26.51
CA VAL A 12 12.41 -23.11 -26.73
C VAL A 12 12.65 -22.81 -28.20
N GLU A 13 12.14 -23.66 -29.10
CA GLU A 13 12.22 -23.44 -30.56
C GLU A 13 11.47 -22.17 -30.97
N ALA A 14 10.32 -21.88 -30.34
CA ALA A 14 9.57 -20.65 -30.57
C ALA A 14 10.24 -19.39 -29.99
N GLY A 15 11.36 -19.52 -29.27
CA GLY A 15 12.09 -18.40 -28.67
C GLY A 15 11.41 -17.74 -27.47
N VAL A 16 10.36 -18.38 -26.92
CA VAL A 16 9.63 -17.91 -25.73
C VAL A 16 10.30 -18.49 -24.49
N ILE A 17 11.38 -17.83 -24.05
CA ILE A 17 12.27 -18.33 -22.99
C ILE A 17 12.42 -17.26 -21.90
N ASP A 18 12.26 -17.68 -20.64
CA ASP A 18 12.56 -16.84 -19.48
C ASP A 18 13.90 -17.22 -18.83
N PRO A 19 14.71 -16.25 -18.38
CA PRO A 19 15.93 -16.54 -17.64
C PRO A 19 15.64 -17.29 -16.33
N THR A 20 16.48 -18.27 -15.99
CA THR A 20 16.34 -19.11 -14.77
C THR A 20 16.17 -18.27 -13.49
N LYS A 21 16.90 -17.15 -13.40
CA LYS A 21 16.82 -16.24 -12.24
C LYS A 21 15.42 -15.64 -12.08
N VAL A 22 14.74 -15.29 -13.18
CA VAL A 22 13.41 -14.66 -13.15
C VAL A 22 12.40 -15.63 -12.54
N ALA A 23 12.28 -16.84 -13.09
CA ALA A 23 11.35 -17.85 -12.59
C ALA A 23 11.63 -18.22 -11.12
N ARG A 24 12.90 -18.43 -10.77
CA ARG A 24 13.30 -18.78 -9.40
C ARG A 24 12.97 -17.67 -8.40
N CYS A 25 13.41 -16.43 -8.68
CA CYS A 25 13.20 -15.33 -7.75
C CYS A 25 11.70 -15.00 -7.61
N ALA A 26 10.93 -15.06 -8.71
CA ALA A 26 9.48 -14.84 -8.65
C ALA A 26 8.80 -15.83 -7.70
N LEU A 27 9.06 -17.13 -7.85
CA LEU A 27 8.47 -18.16 -6.99
C LEU A 27 8.91 -18.02 -5.53
N GLN A 28 10.21 -17.80 -5.29
CA GLN A 28 10.74 -17.68 -3.92
C GLN A 28 10.16 -16.46 -3.19
N ASN A 29 10.09 -15.31 -3.85
CA ASN A 29 9.54 -14.10 -3.27
C ASN A 29 8.03 -14.24 -3.01
N ALA A 30 7.29 -14.83 -3.96
CA ALA A 30 5.87 -15.09 -3.79
C ALA A 30 5.60 -16.04 -2.61
N ALA A 31 6.34 -17.15 -2.52
CA ALA A 31 6.23 -18.09 -1.41
C ALA A 31 6.58 -17.43 -0.06
N SER A 32 7.58 -16.53 -0.04
CA SER A 32 7.95 -15.79 1.17
C SER A 32 6.83 -14.87 1.66
N VAL A 33 6.22 -14.07 0.77
CA VAL A 33 5.10 -13.19 1.15
C VAL A 33 3.87 -14.01 1.53
N ALA A 34 3.55 -15.07 0.79
CA ALA A 34 2.45 -15.96 1.13
C ALA A 34 2.65 -16.61 2.51
N GLY A 35 3.88 -17.06 2.81
CA GLY A 35 4.24 -17.58 4.12
C GLY A 35 4.01 -16.57 5.23
N LEU A 36 4.46 -15.33 5.05
CA LEU A 36 4.21 -14.24 6.01
C LEU A 36 2.72 -14.01 6.24
N MET A 37 1.92 -13.95 5.17
CA MET A 37 0.48 -13.70 5.27
C MET A 37 -0.25 -14.85 5.97
N LEU A 38 0.11 -16.10 5.68
CA LEU A 38 -0.52 -17.28 6.29
C LEU A 38 -0.24 -17.39 7.80
N THR A 39 0.89 -16.90 8.28
CA THR A 39 1.25 -16.93 9.71
C THR A 39 0.90 -15.65 10.46
N THR A 40 0.35 -14.65 9.78
CA THR A 40 -0.06 -13.39 10.39
C THR A 40 -1.51 -13.49 10.83
N GLU A 41 -1.73 -13.67 12.13
CA GLU A 41 -3.08 -13.83 12.72
C GLU A 41 -3.83 -12.50 12.86
N VAL A 42 -3.10 -11.38 13.04
CA VAL A 42 -3.71 -10.06 13.29
C VAL A 42 -2.95 -8.98 12.52
N MET A 43 -3.71 -8.10 11.86
CA MET A 43 -3.24 -6.85 11.28
C MET A 43 -3.95 -5.69 11.97
N VAL A 44 -3.18 -4.75 12.54
CA VAL A 44 -3.71 -3.54 13.17
C VAL A 44 -3.43 -2.36 12.25
N THR A 45 -4.43 -1.51 12.06
CA THR A 45 -4.33 -0.30 11.24
C THR A 45 -4.92 0.89 12.00
N GLU A 46 -4.33 2.07 11.83
CA GLU A 46 -4.91 3.32 12.33
C GLU A 46 -6.22 3.63 11.59
N ILE A 47 -7.18 4.23 12.31
CA ILE A 47 -8.41 4.72 11.70
C ILE A 47 -8.07 5.93 10.82
N PRO A 48 -8.52 5.99 9.55
CA PRO A 48 -8.29 7.16 8.71
C PRO A 48 -8.83 8.42 9.37
N GLU A 49 -7.97 9.42 9.56
CA GLU A 49 -8.40 10.73 10.03
C GLU A 49 -9.28 11.39 8.96
N ALA A 50 -10.42 11.94 9.38
CA ALA A 50 -11.18 12.83 8.51
C ALA A 50 -10.31 14.07 8.25
N LYS A 51 -9.84 14.23 7.01
CA LYS A 51 -9.35 15.54 6.56
C LYS A 51 -10.52 16.50 6.73
N ALA A 52 -10.35 17.55 7.54
CA ALA A 52 -11.36 18.58 7.69
C ALA A 52 -11.70 19.15 6.30
N GLU A 53 -12.88 18.80 5.79
CA GLU A 53 -13.48 19.46 4.64
C GLU A 53 -13.78 20.89 5.07
N GLY A 54 -12.89 21.81 4.68
CA GLY A 54 -13.09 23.24 4.90
C GLY A 54 -12.21 23.89 5.96
N ALA A 55 -10.88 23.83 5.81
CA ALA A 55 -10.07 25.01 6.10
C ALA A 55 -10.15 25.99 4.91
N GLY A 56 -11.38 26.32 4.50
CA GLY A 56 -11.65 27.47 3.66
C GLY A 56 -11.43 28.71 4.51
N MET A 57 -10.32 29.40 4.25
CA MET A 57 -9.94 30.68 4.82
C MET A 57 -11.14 31.63 4.98
N PRO A 58 -11.24 32.33 6.13
CA PRO A 58 -11.54 33.75 6.05
C PRO A 58 -10.57 34.56 6.90
N GLY A 59 -9.74 35.36 6.22
CA GLY A 59 -9.33 36.69 6.66
C GLY A 59 -8.44 36.80 7.89
N GLY A 60 -7.29 37.47 7.70
CA GLY A 60 -6.71 38.38 8.69
C GLY A 60 -6.25 37.77 10.01
N HIS A 61 -4.94 37.55 10.12
CA HIS A 61 -4.30 37.55 11.43
C HIS A 61 -4.32 39.00 11.97
N ASP A 62 -5.46 39.39 12.54
CA ASP A 62 -5.57 40.58 13.37
C ASP A 62 -5.07 40.21 14.77
N HIS A 63 -4.08 40.97 15.22
CA HIS A 63 -3.54 40.93 16.56
C HIS A 63 -4.61 41.34 17.57
N GLY A 64 -5.15 40.42 18.36
CA GLY A 64 -6.24 40.78 19.28
C GLY A 64 -6.41 39.83 20.45
N MET A 65 -5.70 40.13 21.54
CA MET A 65 -6.18 40.17 22.92
C MET A 65 -7.25 39.16 23.38
N GLY A 66 -6.87 38.39 24.40
CA GLY A 66 -7.65 38.35 25.64
C GLY A 66 -8.41 37.05 25.91
N GLY A 67 -8.12 36.44 27.07
CA GLY A 67 -8.95 35.35 27.57
C GLY A 67 -8.33 34.52 28.69
N MET A 68 -7.92 35.17 29.78
CA MET A 68 -7.71 34.54 31.08
C MET A 68 -8.99 33.82 31.54
N GLY A 69 -8.91 32.59 32.08
CA GLY A 69 -9.95 32.09 33.00
C GLY A 69 -10.08 30.59 33.24
N GLY A 70 -9.80 30.15 34.48
CA GLY A 70 -10.40 28.99 35.17
C GLY A 70 -9.60 27.69 35.08
N MET A 71 -8.85 27.20 36.08
CA MET A 71 -9.16 26.84 37.49
C MET A 71 -10.15 25.66 37.65
N GLY A 72 -9.63 24.54 38.18
CA GLY A 72 -10.37 23.44 38.85
C GLY A 72 -10.72 22.26 37.94
N GLY A 73 -10.45 20.99 38.28
CA GLY A 73 -9.95 20.38 39.50
C GLY A 73 -9.90 18.85 39.31
N PHE A 74 -8.99 18.20 40.05
CA PHE A 74 -8.59 16.79 40.02
C PHE A 74 -7.76 16.35 38.79
#